data_AF-A0A1V2QLM3-F1
#
_entry.id   AF-A0A1V2QLM3-F1
#
_cell.length_a   1.000
_cell.length_b   1.000
_cell.length_c   1.000
_cell.angle_alpha   90.00
_cell.angle_beta   90.00
_cell.angle_gamma   90.00
#
_symmetry.space_group_name_H-M   'P 1'
#
loop_
_entity.id
_entity.type
_entity.pdbx_description
1 polymer ?
#
loop_
_entity_poly.entity_id
_entity_poly.type
_entity_poly.pdbx_seq_one_letter_code
_entity_poly.pdbx_strand_id
1 'polypeptide(L)'
;MTVEGTCADEFAEVRSEFERNFAERGGEVGAGVHVTVDGETVVDLWGGDAGGRAWTEDTITHVWSCTKGATASCAHLLASRGELDLDAPVVRYWPEFGQNGKAGTLVRHLLAHQAGSAALREPVPTGGMFDWGVMTELLARQEPFWAPGTRHGYHALTFGHLIGEVIRRVAGVSLAEFFEKEVSGPLGLDFWLTLPEDLEPNERGQSLVDAAYRTLGYLQAPGGIWFR
;
A
#
# COMPACT_ATOMS: atom_id res chain seq x y z
N MET A 1 3.41 -30.50 -7.59
CA MET A 1 2.46 -29.40 -7.89
C MET A 1 2.92 -28.75 -9.18
N THR A 2 2.01 -28.33 -10.06
CA THR A 2 2.36 -27.69 -11.33
C THR A 2 2.41 -26.18 -11.15
N VAL A 3 3.51 -25.55 -11.55
CA VAL A 3 3.63 -24.10 -11.70
C VAL A 3 3.28 -23.74 -13.14
N GLU A 4 2.42 -22.74 -13.30
CA GLU A 4 1.94 -22.23 -14.59
C GLU A 4 2.54 -20.85 -14.88
N GLY A 5 2.23 -20.29 -16.06
CA GLY A 5 2.70 -18.98 -16.49
C GLY A 5 4.01 -18.96 -17.26
N THR A 6 4.54 -17.76 -17.51
CA THR A 6 5.70 -17.49 -18.37
C THR A 6 6.93 -17.05 -17.58
N CYS A 7 8.11 -17.38 -18.08
CA CYS A 7 9.38 -16.95 -17.50
C CYS A 7 10.42 -16.92 -18.61
N ALA A 8 11.03 -15.76 -18.84
CA ALA A 8 12.11 -15.61 -19.81
C ALA A 8 13.32 -16.44 -19.37
N ASP A 9 14.06 -17.01 -20.33
CA ASP A 9 15.18 -17.93 -20.07
C ASP A 9 16.24 -17.33 -19.15
N GLU A 10 16.52 -16.03 -19.28
CA GLU A 10 17.47 -15.30 -18.45
C GLU A 10 17.05 -15.18 -16.97
N PHE A 11 15.76 -15.40 -16.67
CA PHE A 11 15.20 -15.42 -15.31
C PHE A 11 14.80 -16.83 -14.85
N ALA A 12 15.28 -17.90 -15.50
CA ALA A 12 14.90 -19.29 -15.18
C ALA A 12 15.19 -19.70 -13.72
N GLU A 13 16.13 -19.05 -13.03
CA GLU A 13 16.34 -19.26 -11.59
C GLU A 13 15.12 -18.83 -10.76
N VAL A 14 14.39 -17.78 -11.14
CA VAL A 14 13.16 -17.35 -10.44
C VAL A 14 12.12 -18.45 -10.46
N ARG A 15 11.88 -19.08 -11.63
CA ARG A 15 10.99 -20.24 -11.73
C ARG A 15 11.46 -21.38 -10.82
N SER A 16 12.75 -21.68 -10.85
CA SER A 16 13.34 -22.76 -10.05
C SER A 16 13.16 -22.52 -8.55
N GLU A 17 13.40 -21.30 -8.06
CA GLU A 17 13.14 -20.94 -6.66
C GLU A 17 11.66 -21.00 -6.30
N PHE A 18 10.79 -20.53 -7.20
CA PHE A 18 9.35 -20.52 -6.99
C PHE A 18 8.82 -21.95 -6.86
N GLU A 19 9.21 -22.87 -7.73
CA GLU A 19 8.88 -24.29 -7.65
C GLU A 19 9.40 -24.94 -6.34
N ARG A 20 10.60 -24.59 -5.89
CA ARG A 20 11.16 -25.11 -4.63
C ARG A 20 10.43 -24.58 -3.39
N ASN A 21 9.82 -23.40 -3.43
CA ASN A 21 8.96 -22.93 -2.33
C ASN A 21 7.80 -23.92 -2.09
N PHE A 22 7.23 -24.48 -3.15
CA PHE A 22 6.18 -25.50 -3.05
C PHE A 22 6.71 -26.89 -2.72
N ALA A 23 7.84 -27.31 -3.31
CA ALA A 23 8.32 -28.68 -3.18
C ALA A 23 9.13 -28.96 -1.91
N GLU A 24 9.90 -27.98 -1.42
CA GLU A 24 11.02 -28.24 -0.49
C GLU A 24 10.98 -27.39 0.79
N ARG A 25 10.32 -26.21 0.78
CA ARG A 25 10.41 -25.22 1.88
C ARG A 25 9.21 -25.22 2.82
N GLY A 26 8.67 -26.40 3.10
CA GLY A 26 7.48 -26.56 3.94
C GLY A 26 6.15 -26.46 3.18
N GLY A 27 6.20 -26.23 1.86
CA GLY A 27 5.07 -26.28 0.96
C GLY A 27 4.16 -25.05 1.04
N GLU A 28 4.36 -24.10 0.13
CA GLU A 28 3.38 -23.04 -0.09
C GLU A 28 2.01 -23.63 -0.46
N VAL A 29 0.93 -23.00 0.00
CA VAL A 29 -0.45 -23.42 -0.34
C VAL A 29 -0.76 -22.98 -1.77
N GLY A 30 -0.54 -21.69 -2.06
CA GLY A 30 -0.68 -21.08 -3.37
C GLY A 30 0.03 -19.73 -3.39
N ALA A 31 0.56 -19.36 -4.55
CA ALA A 31 1.25 -18.09 -4.73
C ALA A 31 1.29 -17.66 -6.21
N GLY A 32 1.61 -16.38 -6.42
CA GLY A 32 2.02 -15.82 -7.71
C GLY A 32 3.28 -14.97 -7.56
N VAL A 33 4.06 -14.85 -8.64
CA VAL A 33 5.20 -13.94 -8.76
C VAL A 33 5.19 -13.27 -10.12
N HIS A 34 5.26 -11.94 -10.11
CA HIS A 34 5.30 -11.10 -11.29
C HIS A 34 6.53 -10.19 -11.23
N VAL A 35 7.32 -10.16 -12.30
CA VAL A 35 8.53 -9.34 -12.43
C VAL A 35 8.50 -8.61 -13.75
N THR A 36 8.64 -7.29 -13.68
CA THR A 36 8.84 -6.45 -14.86
C THR A 36 10.26 -5.90 -14.90
N VAL A 37 10.80 -5.79 -16.11
CA VAL A 37 12.07 -5.13 -16.40
C VAL A 37 11.82 -4.17 -17.56
N ASP A 38 12.09 -2.89 -17.34
CA ASP A 38 11.97 -1.84 -18.35
C ASP A 38 10.57 -1.77 -19.00
N GLY A 39 9.54 -2.00 -18.18
CA GLY A 39 8.14 -1.98 -18.56
C GLY A 39 7.59 -3.30 -19.09
N GLU A 40 8.47 -4.26 -19.39
CA GLU A 40 8.13 -5.55 -19.98
C GLU A 40 8.06 -6.65 -18.92
N THR A 41 7.03 -7.50 -18.99
CA THR A 41 6.89 -8.66 -18.12
C THR A 41 7.91 -9.73 -18.52
N VAL A 42 8.81 -10.08 -17.60
CA VAL A 42 9.85 -11.11 -17.82
C VAL A 42 9.60 -12.38 -17.02
N VAL A 43 8.83 -12.30 -15.94
CA VAL A 43 8.35 -13.44 -15.16
C VAL A 43 6.90 -13.18 -14.77
N ASP A 44 6.04 -14.15 -15.01
CA ASP A 44 4.66 -14.15 -14.57
C ASP A 44 4.25 -15.59 -14.29
N LEU A 45 4.37 -16.02 -13.03
CA LEU A 45 4.19 -17.41 -12.61
C LEU A 45 3.18 -17.50 -11.48
N TRP A 46 2.44 -18.60 -11.47
CA TRP A 46 1.51 -18.91 -10.38
C TRP A 46 1.37 -20.40 -10.17
N GLY A 47 0.77 -20.77 -9.04
CA GLY A 47 0.35 -22.15 -8.82
C GLY A 47 -0.18 -22.36 -7.42
N GLY A 48 -0.85 -23.51 -7.25
CA GLY A 48 -1.24 -24.05 -5.96
C GLY A 48 -2.74 -23.94 -5.77
N ASP A 49 -3.14 -23.78 -4.52
CA ASP A 49 -4.52 -23.74 -4.08
C ASP A 49 -4.88 -22.34 -3.54
N ALA A 50 -6.10 -21.92 -3.83
CA ALA A 50 -6.71 -20.67 -3.43
C ALA A 50 -8.00 -20.94 -2.63
N GLY A 51 -7.89 -21.72 -1.55
CA GLY A 51 -8.99 -22.03 -0.63
C GLY A 51 -9.91 -23.15 -1.14
N GLY A 52 -9.34 -24.22 -1.67
CA GLY A 52 -10.04 -25.36 -2.26
C GLY A 52 -10.30 -25.25 -3.76
N ARG A 53 -9.73 -24.22 -4.41
CA ARG A 53 -9.77 -23.99 -5.86
C ARG A 53 -8.35 -23.87 -6.38
N ALA A 54 -8.12 -24.18 -7.67
CA ALA A 54 -6.82 -23.93 -8.28
C ALA A 54 -6.50 -22.42 -8.25
N TRP A 55 -5.25 -22.09 -7.92
CA TRP A 55 -4.71 -20.76 -8.13
C TRP A 55 -4.56 -20.48 -9.63
N THR A 56 -5.04 -19.32 -10.07
CA THR A 56 -5.00 -18.81 -11.46
C THR A 56 -4.25 -17.49 -11.55
N GLU A 57 -3.95 -17.03 -12.77
CA GLU A 57 -3.38 -15.70 -13.03
C GLU A 57 -4.22 -14.57 -12.37
N ASP A 58 -5.54 -14.69 -12.39
CA ASP A 58 -6.48 -13.69 -11.84
C ASP A 58 -6.80 -13.86 -10.35
N THR A 59 -6.07 -14.68 -9.60
CA THR A 59 -6.38 -14.92 -8.18
C THR A 59 -6.15 -13.63 -7.35
N ILE A 60 -7.24 -12.98 -6.90
CA ILE A 60 -7.22 -11.71 -6.16
C ILE A 60 -7.01 -11.93 -4.68
N THR A 61 -6.30 -11.01 -4.05
CA THR A 61 -5.80 -11.37 -2.76
C THR A 61 -5.39 -10.25 -1.78
N HIS A 62 -5.47 -10.55 -0.48
CA HIS A 62 -5.06 -9.61 0.57
C HIS A 62 -3.54 -9.42 0.66
N VAL A 63 -3.06 -8.21 0.39
CA VAL A 63 -1.62 -7.84 0.40
C VAL A 63 -1.10 -7.29 1.73
N TRP A 64 -1.95 -7.13 2.75
CA TRP A 64 -1.59 -6.56 4.06
C TRP A 64 -0.83 -5.23 3.96
N SER A 65 0.41 -5.18 4.47
CA SER A 65 1.15 -3.93 4.56
C SER A 65 1.68 -3.42 3.22
N CYS A 66 1.62 -4.21 2.14
CA CYS A 66 1.92 -3.66 0.81
C CYS A 66 0.94 -2.51 0.50
N THR A 67 -0.30 -2.53 0.99
CA THR A 67 -1.24 -1.40 0.84
C THR A 67 -0.63 -0.03 1.24
N LYS A 68 0.35 0.01 2.16
CA LYS A 68 1.01 1.25 2.56
C LYS A 68 1.75 1.94 1.41
N GLY A 69 2.34 1.20 0.46
CA GLY A 69 2.99 1.82 -0.69
C GLY A 69 1.98 2.37 -1.71
N ALA A 70 0.80 1.75 -1.88
CA ALA A 70 -0.29 2.34 -2.67
C ALA A 70 -0.74 3.67 -2.05
N THR A 71 -0.97 3.66 -0.74
CA THR A 71 -1.34 4.86 0.01
C THR A 71 -0.25 5.93 -0.05
N ALA A 72 1.02 5.57 0.10
CA ALA A 72 2.15 6.51 0.02
C ALA A 72 2.27 7.10 -1.39
N SER A 73 2.02 6.32 -2.44
CA SER A 73 2.03 6.78 -3.83
C SER A 73 0.97 7.86 -4.08
N CYS A 74 -0.20 7.74 -3.46
CA CYS A 74 -1.23 8.78 -3.51
C CYS A 74 -0.75 10.10 -2.88
N ALA A 75 -0.12 10.05 -1.71
CA ALA A 75 0.45 11.22 -1.06
C ALA A 75 1.55 11.85 -1.93
N HIS A 76 2.45 11.03 -2.48
CA HIS A 76 3.52 11.52 -3.34
C HIS A 76 3.01 12.05 -4.69
N LEU A 77 1.88 11.56 -5.21
CA LEU A 77 1.22 12.10 -6.41
C LEU A 77 0.67 13.50 -6.14
N LEU A 78 -0.05 13.69 -5.03
CA LEU A 78 -0.49 15.02 -4.61
C LEU A 78 0.70 15.97 -4.41
N ALA A 79 1.80 15.46 -3.86
CA ALA A 79 3.02 16.25 -3.69
C ALA A 79 3.69 16.62 -5.02
N SER A 80 3.72 15.70 -5.98
CA SER A 80 4.29 15.97 -7.31
C SER A 80 3.49 17.02 -8.09
N ARG A 81 2.20 17.17 -7.78
CA ARG A 81 1.27 18.20 -8.29
C ARG A 81 1.32 19.52 -7.50
N GLY A 82 2.05 19.56 -6.39
CA GLY A 82 2.13 20.74 -5.51
C GLY A 82 0.89 20.95 -4.61
N GLU A 83 0.00 19.96 -4.55
CA GLU A 83 -1.23 20.00 -3.74
C GLU A 83 -0.96 19.61 -2.27
N LEU A 84 0.01 18.72 -2.06
CA LEU A 84 0.48 18.28 -0.73
C LEU A 84 1.95 18.66 -0.51
N ASP A 85 2.23 19.39 0.55
CA ASP A 85 3.58 19.72 0.98
C ASP A 85 4.00 18.75 2.10
N LEU A 86 5.01 17.91 1.82
CA LEU A 86 5.50 16.90 2.76
C LEU A 86 6.22 17.53 3.97
N ASP A 87 6.71 18.76 3.83
CA ASP A 87 7.38 19.54 4.88
C ASP A 87 6.42 20.47 5.62
N ALA A 88 5.17 20.57 5.18
CA ALA A 88 4.15 21.33 5.90
C ALA A 88 3.68 20.58 7.16
N PRO A 89 3.27 21.32 8.20
CA PRO A 89 2.56 20.74 9.33
C PRO A 89 1.25 20.07 8.88
N VAL A 90 0.94 18.91 9.44
CA VAL A 90 -0.32 18.17 9.18
C VAL A 90 -1.54 19.04 9.44
N VAL A 91 -1.48 19.95 10.40
CA VAL A 91 -2.56 20.90 10.74
C VAL A 91 -2.95 21.84 9.61
N ARG A 92 -2.10 22.00 8.58
CA ARG A 92 -2.45 22.73 7.36
C ARG A 92 -3.61 22.06 6.61
N TYR A 93 -3.68 20.73 6.67
CA TYR A 93 -4.66 19.91 5.95
C TYR A 93 -5.71 19.33 6.90
N TRP A 94 -5.31 19.01 8.13
CA TRP A 94 -6.13 18.39 9.16
C TRP A 94 -5.97 19.15 10.50
N PRO A 95 -6.64 20.30 10.68
CA PRO A 95 -6.48 21.15 11.85
C PRO A 95 -6.67 20.44 13.19
N GLU A 96 -7.64 19.54 13.26
CA GLU A 96 -8.00 18.76 14.44
C GLU A 96 -6.86 17.85 14.91
N PHE A 97 -5.94 17.47 14.02
CA PHE A 97 -4.75 16.70 14.39
C PHE A 97 -3.81 17.47 15.32
N GLY A 98 -3.88 18.80 15.37
CA GLY A 98 -2.97 19.64 16.14
C GLY A 98 -3.07 19.51 17.67
N GLN A 99 -4.09 18.81 18.16
CA GLN A 99 -4.36 18.60 19.58
C GLN A 99 -3.21 17.87 20.28
N ASN A 100 -3.09 18.06 21.59
CA ASN A 100 -2.22 17.28 22.49
C ASN A 100 -0.76 17.16 22.01
N GLY A 101 -0.16 18.31 21.65
CA GLY A 101 1.26 18.42 21.32
C GLY A 101 1.63 18.06 19.86
N LYS A 102 0.65 17.85 18.98
CA LYS A 102 0.89 17.39 17.60
C LYS A 102 0.93 18.50 16.54
N ALA A 103 0.74 19.77 16.91
CA ALA A 103 0.69 20.90 15.97
C ALA A 103 1.93 21.03 15.06
N GLY A 104 3.12 20.65 15.54
CA GLY A 104 4.37 20.67 14.77
C GLY A 104 4.64 19.38 13.96
N THR A 105 3.72 18.41 13.93
CA THR A 105 3.90 17.18 13.16
C THR A 105 3.89 17.50 11.69
N LEU A 106 4.93 17.10 10.95
CA LEU A 106 5.01 17.28 9.50
C LEU A 106 4.35 16.10 8.78
N VAL A 107 3.85 16.33 7.56
CA VAL A 107 3.26 15.26 6.73
C VAL A 107 4.25 14.10 6.53
N ARG A 108 5.53 14.38 6.27
CA ARG A 108 6.58 13.35 6.16
C ARG A 108 6.73 12.48 7.41
N HIS A 109 6.40 12.98 8.60
CA HIS A 109 6.45 12.17 9.83
C HIS A 109 5.36 11.08 9.83
N LEU A 110 4.21 11.31 9.17
CA LEU A 110 3.18 10.28 9.00
C LEU A 110 3.69 9.15 8.09
N LEU A 111 4.25 9.53 6.94
CA LEU A 111 4.82 8.60 5.95
C LEU A 111 6.02 7.80 6.50
N ALA A 112 6.84 8.42 7.35
CA ALA A 112 8.05 7.80 7.90
C ALA A 112 7.82 7.05 9.22
N HIS A 113 6.58 6.84 9.66
CA HIS A 113 6.28 6.21 10.96
C HIS A 113 6.87 6.94 12.18
N GLN A 114 6.96 8.27 12.10
CA GLN A 114 7.54 9.13 13.15
C GLN A 114 6.52 10.02 13.86
N ALA A 115 5.23 9.90 13.55
CA ALA A 115 4.18 10.74 14.14
C ALA A 115 3.87 10.43 15.61
N GLY A 116 4.39 9.34 16.17
CA GLY A 116 4.11 8.96 17.55
C GLY A 116 2.72 8.38 17.78
N SER A 117 2.06 7.87 16.74
CA SER A 117 0.68 7.34 16.82
C SER A 117 0.60 5.89 16.33
N ALA A 118 1.59 5.06 16.67
CA ALA A 118 1.70 3.68 16.18
C ALA A 118 0.59 2.75 16.70
N ALA A 119 -0.10 3.15 17.76
CA ALA A 119 -1.26 2.49 18.34
C ALA A 119 -2.31 3.54 18.74
N LEU A 120 -3.46 3.06 19.22
CA LEU A 120 -4.47 3.90 19.86
C LEU A 120 -4.34 3.79 21.37
N ARG A 121 -4.36 4.95 22.05
CA ARG A 121 -4.37 5.00 23.52
C ARG A 121 -5.71 4.61 24.12
N GLU A 122 -6.79 4.90 23.42
CA GLU A 122 -8.14 4.62 23.86
C GLU A 122 -8.67 3.32 23.24
N PRO A 123 -9.54 2.56 23.93
CA PRO A 123 -10.22 1.42 23.35
C PRO A 123 -11.03 1.83 22.11
N VAL A 124 -10.95 1.02 21.06
CA VAL A 124 -11.79 1.19 19.86
C VAL A 124 -13.15 0.54 20.12
N PRO A 125 -14.27 1.24 19.91
CA PRO A 125 -15.60 0.63 19.98
C PRO A 125 -15.72 -0.57 19.03
N THR A 126 -16.64 -1.50 19.33
CA THR A 126 -16.94 -2.61 18.42
C THR A 126 -17.31 -2.07 17.04
N GLY A 127 -16.63 -2.55 15.99
CA GLY A 127 -16.81 -2.08 14.61
C GLY A 127 -16.09 -0.75 14.29
N GLY A 128 -15.59 -0.03 15.30
CA GLY A 128 -14.97 1.29 15.13
C GLY A 128 -13.71 1.26 14.26
N MET A 129 -13.01 0.13 14.15
CA MET A 129 -11.85 0.01 13.25
C MET A 129 -12.23 0.06 11.77
N PHE A 130 -13.50 -0.19 11.42
CA PHE A 130 -14.04 -0.07 10.07
C PHE A 130 -14.69 1.30 9.82
N ASP A 131 -14.83 2.12 10.86
CA ASP A 131 -15.36 3.47 10.76
C ASP A 131 -14.21 4.48 10.69
N TRP A 132 -14.07 5.09 9.50
CA TRP A 132 -13.03 6.07 9.22
C TRP A 132 -13.08 7.28 10.16
N GLY A 133 -14.29 7.77 10.45
CA GLY A 133 -14.50 8.94 11.30
C GLY A 133 -14.07 8.65 12.74
N VAL A 134 -14.46 7.50 13.28
CA VAL A 134 -14.07 7.06 14.63
C VAL A 134 -12.55 6.96 14.74
N MET A 135 -11.90 6.29 13.78
CA MET A 135 -10.45 6.10 13.82
C MET A 135 -9.70 7.43 13.71
N THR A 136 -10.10 8.31 12.79
CA THR A 136 -9.45 9.60 12.61
C THR A 136 -9.68 10.53 13.80
N GLU A 137 -10.87 10.55 14.40
CA GLU A 137 -11.14 11.33 15.61
C GLU A 137 -10.25 10.88 16.79
N LEU A 138 -10.15 9.57 17.02
CA LEU A 138 -9.28 9.00 18.07
C LEU A 138 -7.80 9.37 17.84
N LEU A 139 -7.33 9.27 16.59
CA LEU A 139 -5.96 9.63 16.21
C LEU A 139 -5.69 11.13 16.34
N ALA A 140 -6.65 11.98 15.97
CA ALA A 140 -6.53 13.43 16.07
C ALA A 140 -6.44 13.88 17.52
N ARG A 141 -7.24 13.29 18.42
CA ARG A 141 -7.27 13.70 19.83
C ARG A 141 -6.22 13.03 20.72
N GLN A 142 -5.60 11.92 20.35
CA GLN A 142 -4.63 11.29 21.26
C GLN A 142 -3.32 12.11 21.41
N GLU A 143 -2.70 12.05 22.58
CA GLU A 143 -1.29 12.46 22.75
C GLU A 143 -0.37 11.45 22.03
N PRO A 144 0.70 11.88 21.35
CA PRO A 144 1.63 10.93 20.75
C PRO A 144 2.41 10.14 21.83
N PHE A 145 2.85 8.92 21.51
CA PHE A 145 3.68 8.09 22.39
C PHE A 145 5.12 8.62 22.51
N TRP A 146 5.56 9.46 21.56
CA TRP A 146 6.82 10.19 21.58
C TRP A 146 6.68 11.47 20.77
N ALA A 147 7.59 12.43 20.98
CA ALA A 147 7.57 13.67 20.22
C ALA A 147 7.71 13.39 18.70
N PRO A 148 6.80 13.88 17.84
CA PRO A 148 6.84 13.62 16.40
C PRO A 148 8.20 13.97 15.77
N GLY A 149 8.71 13.11 14.90
CA GLY A 149 10.01 13.27 14.23
C GLY A 149 11.23 12.83 15.06
N THR A 150 11.07 12.53 16.34
CA THR A 150 12.22 12.15 17.21
C THR A 150 12.51 10.65 17.26
N ARG A 151 11.54 9.81 16.91
CA ARG A 151 11.67 8.34 16.89
C ARG A 151 10.83 7.72 15.78
N HIS A 152 11.22 6.51 15.39
CA HIS A 152 10.46 5.65 14.51
C HIS A 152 9.73 4.57 15.34
N GLY A 153 8.46 4.33 15.02
CA GLY A 153 7.74 3.16 15.52
C GLY A 153 6.67 2.76 14.50
N TYR A 154 6.69 1.52 14.05
CA TYR A 154 5.87 1.08 12.92
C TYR A 154 4.37 1.24 13.19
N HIS A 155 3.70 2.06 12.38
CA HIS A 155 2.26 2.32 12.48
C HIS A 155 1.50 1.23 11.73
N ALA A 156 1.46 0.02 12.28
CA ALA A 156 0.97 -1.17 11.58
C ALA A 156 -0.46 -0.99 11.01
N LEU A 157 -1.36 -0.45 11.84
CA LEU A 157 -2.79 -0.24 11.50
C LEU A 157 -3.16 1.24 11.32
N THR A 158 -2.47 2.14 12.03
CA THR A 158 -2.82 3.57 12.04
C THR A 158 -2.26 4.34 10.84
N PHE A 159 -1.25 3.80 10.13
CA PHE A 159 -0.64 4.45 8.97
C PHE A 159 -1.69 4.88 7.93
N GLY A 160 -2.54 3.95 7.51
CA GLY A 160 -3.54 4.20 6.45
C GLY A 160 -4.50 5.32 6.81
N HIS A 161 -4.97 5.38 8.07
CA HIS A 161 -5.85 6.44 8.56
C HIS A 161 -5.13 7.80 8.66
N LEU A 162 -3.87 7.80 9.12
CA LEU A 162 -3.12 9.04 9.34
C LEU A 162 -2.83 9.78 8.04
N ILE A 163 -2.15 9.14 7.08
CA ILE A 163 -1.87 9.79 5.80
C ILE A 163 -3.10 9.80 4.89
N GLY A 164 -3.97 8.80 5.00
CA GLY A 164 -5.21 8.75 4.22
C GLY A 164 -6.15 9.89 4.54
N GLU A 165 -6.25 10.36 5.79
CA GLU A 165 -7.12 11.50 6.13
C GLU A 165 -6.57 12.79 5.53
N VAL A 166 -5.24 12.96 5.50
CA VAL A 166 -4.60 14.09 4.80
C VAL A 166 -4.91 14.02 3.31
N ILE A 167 -4.75 12.86 2.67
CA ILE A 167 -5.09 12.66 1.25
C ILE A 167 -6.57 12.99 1.00
N ARG A 168 -7.48 12.47 1.82
CA ARG A 168 -8.93 12.68 1.69
C ARG A 168 -9.30 14.16 1.77
N ARG A 169 -8.67 14.91 2.68
CA ARG A 169 -8.91 16.36 2.85
C ARG A 169 -8.33 17.19 1.72
N VAL A 170 -7.21 16.78 1.13
CA VAL A 170 -6.62 17.47 -0.03
C VAL A 170 -7.39 17.16 -1.31
N ALA A 171 -7.71 15.89 -1.55
CA ALA A 171 -8.34 15.42 -2.78
C ALA A 171 -9.87 15.63 -2.83
N GLY A 172 -10.53 15.77 -1.68
CA GLY A 172 -11.99 15.94 -1.58
C GLY A 172 -12.81 14.66 -1.82
N VAL A 173 -12.15 13.52 -2.01
CA VAL A 173 -12.74 12.18 -2.19
C VAL A 173 -12.04 11.18 -1.27
N SER A 174 -12.60 10.00 -1.07
CA SER A 174 -11.98 8.96 -0.24
C SER A 174 -10.62 8.51 -0.79
N LEU A 175 -9.78 7.92 0.08
CA LEU A 175 -8.49 7.36 -0.33
C LEU A 175 -8.64 6.30 -1.43
N ALA A 176 -9.66 5.46 -1.33
CA ALA A 176 -9.94 4.40 -2.32
C ALA A 176 -10.33 5.00 -3.67
N GLU A 177 -11.27 5.95 -3.70
CA GLU A 177 -11.68 6.64 -4.93
C GLU A 177 -10.52 7.42 -5.56
N PHE A 178 -9.69 8.09 -4.76
CA PHE A 178 -8.50 8.78 -5.28
C PHE A 178 -7.51 7.81 -5.90
N PHE A 179 -7.21 6.70 -5.22
CA PHE A 179 -6.30 5.68 -5.74
C PHE A 179 -6.84 5.05 -7.03
N GLU A 180 -8.13 4.73 -7.09
CA GLU A 180 -8.75 4.18 -8.29
C GLU A 180 -8.66 5.15 -9.47
N LYS A 181 -9.08 6.39 -9.26
CA LYS A 181 -9.15 7.40 -10.32
C LYS A 181 -7.76 7.81 -10.83
N GLU A 182 -6.79 7.93 -9.95
CA GLU A 182 -5.50 8.57 -10.25
C GLU A 182 -4.35 7.57 -10.39
N VAL A 183 -4.53 6.32 -9.95
CA VAL A 183 -3.48 5.28 -9.95
C VAL A 183 -3.93 4.00 -10.63
N SER A 184 -4.80 3.19 -10.00
CA SER A 184 -5.07 1.84 -10.51
C SER A 184 -5.87 1.84 -11.80
N GLY A 185 -6.85 2.72 -11.96
CA GLY A 185 -7.63 2.85 -13.19
C GLY A 185 -6.78 3.26 -14.40
N PRO A 186 -6.05 4.40 -14.37
CA PRO A 186 -5.21 4.82 -15.49
C PRO A 186 -4.08 3.85 -15.86
N LEU A 187 -3.60 3.08 -14.89
CA LEU A 187 -2.53 2.09 -15.09
C LEU A 187 -3.07 0.68 -15.37
N GLY A 188 -4.39 0.45 -15.32
CA GLY A 188 -5.01 -0.85 -15.52
C GLY A 188 -4.55 -1.90 -14.50
N LEU A 189 -4.39 -1.51 -13.24
CA LEU A 189 -3.91 -2.40 -12.17
C LEU A 189 -5.06 -3.14 -11.51
N ASP A 190 -4.87 -4.43 -11.26
CA ASP A 190 -5.77 -5.25 -10.45
C ASP A 190 -5.54 -5.07 -8.94
N PHE A 191 -5.35 -3.83 -8.50
CA PHE A 191 -5.11 -3.48 -7.11
C PHE A 191 -6.23 -2.60 -6.58
N TRP A 192 -6.81 -2.98 -5.43
CA TRP A 192 -7.92 -2.26 -4.82
C TRP A 192 -7.68 -1.94 -3.34
N LEU A 193 -8.08 -0.73 -2.93
CA LEU A 193 -8.18 -0.35 -1.52
C LEU A 193 -9.57 -0.67 -0.94
N THR A 194 -10.57 -0.75 -1.82
CA THR A 194 -11.92 -1.26 -1.55
C THR A 194 -12.27 -2.19 -2.70
N LEU A 195 -12.49 -3.46 -2.38
CA LEU A 195 -12.77 -4.46 -3.42
C LEU A 195 -14.18 -4.22 -3.99
N PRO A 196 -14.36 -4.22 -5.33
CA PRO A 196 -15.68 -4.21 -5.98
C PRO A 196 -16.59 -5.34 -5.48
N GLU A 197 -17.90 -5.10 -5.42
CA GLU A 197 -18.87 -6.06 -4.88
C GLU A 197 -19.00 -7.35 -5.71
N ASP A 198 -18.65 -7.29 -7.00
CA ASP A 198 -18.65 -8.42 -7.93
C ASP A 198 -17.37 -9.27 -7.86
N LEU A 199 -16.39 -8.83 -7.05
CA LEU A 199 -15.15 -9.55 -6.80
C LEU A 199 -15.15 -10.09 -5.36
N GLU A 200 -14.77 -11.36 -5.20
CA GLU A 200 -14.63 -11.97 -3.88
C GLU A 200 -13.16 -11.95 -3.44
N PRO A 201 -12.83 -11.52 -2.21
CA PRO A 201 -11.48 -11.65 -1.69
C PRO A 201 -11.14 -13.14 -1.50
N ASN A 202 -10.08 -13.63 -2.13
CA ASN A 202 -9.38 -14.85 -1.72
C ASN A 202 -8.01 -14.53 -1.08
N GLU A 203 -7.31 -15.54 -0.57
CA GLU A 203 -6.16 -15.36 0.33
C GLU A 203 -4.81 -15.14 -0.43
N ARG A 204 -4.27 -13.89 -0.39
CA ARG A 204 -2.85 -13.35 -0.56
C ARG A 204 -2.17 -12.69 -1.82
N GLY A 205 -1.88 -11.39 -1.63
CA GLY A 205 -1.70 -10.22 -2.53
C GLY A 205 -1.05 -10.16 -3.94
N GLN A 206 -1.22 -8.98 -4.59
CA GLN A 206 -0.59 -8.49 -5.84
C GLN A 206 0.55 -7.45 -5.66
N SER A 207 1.37 -7.26 -6.72
CA SER A 207 2.58 -6.42 -6.78
C SER A 207 2.28 -4.91 -6.83
N LEU A 208 3.06 -4.12 -6.07
CA LEU A 208 2.82 -2.69 -5.82
C LEU A 208 3.91 -1.77 -6.37
N VAL A 209 5.11 -2.30 -6.60
CA VAL A 209 6.32 -1.49 -6.75
C VAL A 209 6.28 -0.64 -8.03
N ASP A 210 5.87 -1.23 -9.16
CA ASP A 210 5.84 -0.52 -10.45
C ASP A 210 4.73 0.52 -10.52
N ALA A 211 3.59 0.24 -9.87
CA ALA A 211 2.49 1.18 -9.73
C ALA A 211 2.95 2.46 -9.04
N ALA A 212 3.74 2.34 -7.97
CA ALA A 212 4.23 3.48 -7.21
C ALA A 212 5.10 4.42 -8.06
N TYR A 213 6.05 3.87 -8.82
CA TYR A 213 6.93 4.71 -9.63
C TYR A 213 6.23 5.32 -10.85
N ARG A 214 5.42 4.53 -11.58
CA ARG A 214 4.66 5.01 -12.75
C ARG A 214 3.68 6.12 -12.38
N THR A 215 3.00 5.98 -11.23
CA THR A 215 2.09 7.02 -10.69
C THR A 215 2.80 8.36 -10.53
N LEU A 216 4.05 8.34 -10.06
CA LEU A 216 4.83 9.55 -9.82
C LEU A 216 5.43 10.16 -11.10
N GLY A 217 5.07 9.63 -12.27
CA GLY A 217 5.55 10.08 -13.58
C GLY A 217 6.98 9.67 -13.86
N TYR A 218 7.52 8.67 -13.13
CA TYR A 218 8.82 8.12 -13.46
C TYR A 218 8.71 7.19 -14.67
N LEU A 219 9.68 7.29 -15.56
CA LEU A 219 9.92 6.38 -16.66
C LEU A 219 11.00 5.39 -16.24
N GLN A 220 10.92 4.16 -16.75
CA GLN A 220 11.93 3.14 -16.51
C GLN A 220 12.94 3.15 -17.67
N ALA A 221 14.23 3.22 -17.35
CA ALA A 221 15.34 3.08 -18.30
C ALA A 221 15.96 1.68 -18.18
N PRO A 222 16.60 1.19 -19.28
CA PRO A 222 17.28 -0.10 -19.31
C PRO A 222 18.07 -0.42 -18.04
N GLY A 223 17.80 -1.58 -17.44
CA GLY A 223 18.44 -2.02 -16.21
C GLY A 223 17.70 -1.64 -14.92
N GLY A 224 16.40 -1.31 -15.00
CA GLY A 224 15.55 -1.09 -13.84
C GLY A 224 15.76 0.25 -13.12
N ILE A 225 16.37 1.23 -13.80
CA ILE A 225 16.59 2.57 -13.25
C ILE A 225 15.35 3.43 -13.51
N TRP A 226 14.77 4.01 -12.46
CA TRP A 226 13.67 4.95 -12.58
C TRP A 226 14.19 6.39 -12.67
N PHE A 227 13.70 7.15 -13.65
CA PHE A 227 14.05 8.57 -13.84
C PHE A 227 12.80 9.41 -14.11
N ARG A 228 12.91 10.71 -13.89
CA ARG A 228 11.84 11.69 -14.12
C ARG A 228 12.28 12.69 -15.18
#